data_AF-A0A2D9C3R8-F1
#
_entry.id   AF-A0A2D9C3R8-F1
#
_cell.length_a   1.000
_cell.length_b   1.000
_cell.length_c   1.000
_cell.angle_alpha   90.00
_cell.angle_beta   90.00
_cell.angle_gamma   90.00
#
_symmetry.space_group_name_H-M   'P 1'
#
loop_
_entity.id
_entity.type
_entity.pdbx_description
1 polymer ?
#
loop_
_entity_poly.entity_id
_entity_poly.type
_entity_poly.pdbx_seq_one_letter_code
_entity_poly.pdbx_strand_id
1 'polypeptide(L)'
;MRGLKNFHWLTYIDDLDIPENWECTSYNNDALPSYQYNDYTIWIDSSDLKIRRENTDHILGCNSPLSKRFTVTSSDYKEQLKTNNFRVVVDLVNRKGK
;
A
#
# COMPACT_ATOMS: atom_id res chain seq x y z
N MET A 1 8.00 -20.63 20.14
CA MET A 1 8.17 -19.23 19.70
C MET A 1 6.79 -18.61 19.50
N ARG A 2 6.63 -17.37 19.94
CA ARG A 2 5.34 -16.65 20.08
C ARG A 2 4.75 -16.27 18.71
N GLY A 3 3.45 -16.58 18.53
CA GLY A 3 2.46 -15.75 17.84
C GLY A 3 2.67 -15.42 16.35
N LEU A 4 2.47 -16.38 15.45
CA LEU A 4 2.19 -16.11 14.03
C LEU A 4 0.68 -16.16 13.79
N LYS A 5 0.01 -15.01 13.86
CA LYS A 5 -1.31 -14.79 13.28
C LYS A 5 -1.38 -13.36 12.72
N ASN A 6 -1.01 -13.23 11.44
CA ASN A 6 -1.66 -12.39 10.43
C ASN A 6 -0.92 -12.53 9.09
N PHE A 7 -1.14 -13.67 8.42
CA PHE A 7 -0.60 -13.99 7.08
C PHE A 7 -1.34 -13.26 5.93
N HIS A 8 -2.27 -12.34 6.23
CA HIS A 8 -3.23 -11.83 5.23
C HIS A 8 -2.69 -10.71 4.34
N TRP A 9 -1.66 -9.96 4.77
CA TRP A 9 -1.08 -8.90 3.92
C TRP A 9 -0.03 -9.39 2.94
N LEU A 10 0.56 -10.56 3.19
CA LEU A 10 1.51 -11.14 2.23
C LEU A 10 0.84 -11.39 0.87
N THR A 11 -0.47 -11.69 0.86
CA THR A 11 -1.25 -11.86 -0.37
C THR A 11 -1.62 -10.53 -1.05
N TYR A 12 -1.29 -9.38 -0.46
CA TYR A 12 -1.54 -8.08 -1.10
C TYR A 12 -0.37 -7.67 -2.00
N ILE A 13 0.78 -8.33 -1.82
CA ILE A 13 2.05 -8.03 -2.49
C ILE A 13 2.65 -9.26 -3.19
N ASP A 14 1.99 -10.42 -3.16
CA ASP A 14 2.52 -11.68 -3.70
C ASP A 14 2.69 -11.68 -5.22
N ASP A 15 1.93 -10.84 -5.92
CA ASP A 15 2.03 -10.57 -7.35
C ASP A 15 2.94 -9.37 -7.69
N LEU A 16 3.62 -8.78 -6.70
CA LEU A 16 4.45 -7.59 -6.89
C LEU A 16 5.93 -7.88 -6.66
N ASP A 17 6.75 -7.44 -7.62
CA ASP A 17 8.21 -7.37 -7.45
C ASP A 17 8.57 -6.10 -6.66
N ILE A 18 8.39 -6.14 -5.33
CA ILE A 18 8.74 -5.02 -4.44
C ILE A 18 10.27 -4.86 -4.41
N PRO A 19 10.82 -3.67 -4.75
CA PRO A 19 12.27 -3.45 -4.69
C PRO A 19 12.83 -3.63 -3.27
N GLU A 20 13.98 -4.31 -3.16
CA GLU A 20 14.62 -4.62 -1.87
C GLU A 20 15.06 -3.38 -1.08
N ASN A 21 15.24 -2.24 -1.76
CA ASN A 21 15.63 -0.98 -1.14
C ASN A 21 14.44 -0.19 -0.57
N TRP A 22 13.21 -0.70 -0.69
CA TRP A 22 12.05 -0.13 -0.02
C TRP A 22 11.97 -0.67 1.40
N GLU A 23 11.87 0.23 2.37
CA GLU A 23 11.75 -0.16 3.78
C GLU A 23 10.29 -0.54 4.09
N CYS A 24 10.05 -1.73 4.63
CA CYS A 24 8.71 -2.11 5.09
C CYS A 24 8.38 -1.34 6.38
N THR A 25 7.34 -0.52 6.32
CA THR A 25 6.87 0.31 7.45
C THR A 25 5.52 -0.16 7.99
N SER A 26 5.12 -1.39 7.67
CA SER A 26 3.85 -1.96 8.10
C SER A 26 3.86 -2.30 9.58
N TYR A 27 2.90 -1.80 10.35
CA TYR A 27 2.68 -2.17 11.75
C TYR A 27 1.46 -3.08 11.88
N ASN A 28 1.46 -4.00 12.87
CA ASN A 28 0.42 -5.02 13.03
C ASN A 28 -1.03 -4.49 13.17
N ASN A 29 -1.21 -3.20 13.45
CA ASN A 29 -2.49 -2.53 13.62
C ASN A 29 -2.85 -1.59 12.45
N ASP A 30 -2.03 -1.53 11.41
CA ASP A 30 -2.36 -0.76 10.20
C ASP A 30 -3.53 -1.40 9.47
N ALA A 31 -4.25 -0.62 8.67
CA ALA A 31 -5.32 -1.16 7.83
C ALA A 31 -4.76 -1.83 6.55
N LEU A 32 -3.56 -1.41 6.11
CA LEU A 32 -2.91 -1.83 4.88
C LEU A 32 -1.40 -1.95 5.10
N PRO A 33 -0.70 -2.87 4.42
CA PRO A 33 0.75 -2.85 4.37
C PRO A 33 1.24 -1.56 3.72
N SER A 34 2.36 -1.07 4.22
CA SER A 34 3.05 0.11 3.73
C SER A 34 4.57 -0.08 3.59
N TYR A 35 5.13 0.65 2.64
CA TYR A 35 6.57 0.74 2.38
C TYR A 35 6.99 2.20 2.29
N GLN A 36 8.26 2.48 2.59
CA GLN A 36 8.84 3.80 2.49
C GLN A 36 10.06 3.82 1.56
N TYR A 37 10.11 4.83 0.69
CA TYR A 37 11.23 5.08 -0.22
C TYR A 37 11.25 6.54 -0.69
N ASN A 38 12.41 7.20 -0.69
CA ASN A 38 12.61 8.60 -1.16
C ASN A 38 11.57 9.62 -0.64
N ASP A 39 11.32 9.63 0.67
CA ASP A 39 10.31 10.47 1.34
C ASP A 39 8.86 10.21 0.94
N TYR A 40 8.58 9.08 0.28
CA TYR A 40 7.24 8.61 -0.02
C TYR A 40 6.86 7.42 0.84
N THR A 41 5.60 7.40 1.28
CA THR A 41 4.95 6.21 1.83
C THR A 41 4.03 5.61 0.76
N ILE A 42 4.18 4.32 0.50
CA ILE A 42 3.38 3.55 -0.45
C ILE A 42 2.44 2.64 0.34
N TRP A 43 1.15 2.92 0.30
CA TRP A 43 0.10 2.06 0.86
C TRP A 43 -0.38 1.08 -0.22
N ILE A 44 -0.41 -0.20 0.11
CA ILE A 44 -0.74 -1.27 -0.84
C ILE A 44 -1.98 -2.01 -0.35
N ASP A 45 -3.03 -2.00 -1.16
CA ASP A 45 -4.25 -2.76 -0.96
C ASP A 45 -4.24 -4.05 -1.79
N SER A 46 -5.22 -4.91 -1.55
CA SER A 46 -5.34 -6.20 -2.21
C SER A 46 -5.59 -6.07 -3.72
N SER A 47 -5.03 -7.02 -4.47
CA SER A 47 -5.38 -7.26 -5.86
C SER A 47 -6.80 -7.81 -6.00
N ASP A 48 -7.30 -8.53 -4.98
CA ASP A 48 -8.66 -9.04 -4.91
C ASP A 48 -9.66 -7.89 -4.66
N LEU A 49 -10.64 -7.77 -5.56
CA LEU A 49 -11.65 -6.69 -5.51
C LEU A 49 -12.59 -6.77 -4.31
N LYS A 50 -12.87 -7.98 -3.83
CA LYS A 50 -13.74 -8.21 -2.66
C LYS A 50 -13.01 -7.80 -1.40
N ILE A 51 -11.77 -8.24 -1.23
CA ILE A 51 -10.94 -7.83 -0.08
C ILE A 51 -10.71 -6.31 -0.12
N ARG A 52 -10.41 -5.73 -1.28
CA ARG A 52 -10.24 -4.28 -1.42
C ARG A 52 -11.53 -3.50 -1.12
N ARG A 53 -12.71 -4.06 -1.42
CA ARG A 53 -13.99 -3.48 -1.02
C ARG A 53 -14.14 -3.47 0.50
N GLU A 54 -13.87 -4.60 1.16
CA GLU A 54 -13.91 -4.71 2.62
C GLU A 54 -12.95 -3.69 3.28
N ASN A 55 -11.73 -3.55 2.76
CA ASN A 55 -10.76 -2.56 3.24
C ASN A 55 -11.25 -1.12 2.99
N THR A 56 -11.80 -0.84 1.80
CA THR A 56 -12.36 0.48 1.47
C THR A 56 -13.44 0.89 2.46
N ASP A 57 -14.40 -0.01 2.74
CA ASP A 57 -15.51 0.27 3.63
C ASP A 57 -15.03 0.42 5.09
N HIS A 58 -13.98 -0.32 5.49
CA HIS A 58 -13.34 -0.19 6.80
C HIS A 58 -12.59 1.14 6.98
N ILE A 59 -11.88 1.60 5.95
CA ILE A 59 -11.00 2.78 6.01
C ILE A 59 -11.76 4.09 5.76
N LEU A 60 -12.63 4.11 4.75
CA LEU A 60 -13.33 5.31 4.28
C LEU A 60 -14.81 5.36 4.72
N GLY A 61 -15.35 4.24 5.20
CA GLY A 61 -16.75 4.09 5.57
C GLY A 61 -17.60 3.44 4.46
N CYS A 62 -18.73 2.87 4.89
CA CYS A 62 -19.66 2.14 4.02
C CYS A 62 -20.17 2.98 2.84
N ASN A 63 -20.29 2.36 1.65
CA ASN A 63 -20.70 2.97 0.38
C ASN A 63 -19.69 3.96 -0.24
N SER A 64 -18.45 3.99 0.24
CA SER A 64 -17.39 4.77 -0.40
C SER A 64 -17.06 4.23 -1.80
N PRO A 65 -16.62 5.08 -2.75
CA PRO A 65 -16.06 4.61 -4.00
C PRO A 65 -14.91 3.64 -3.75
N LEU A 66 -14.81 2.55 -4.53
CA LEU A 66 -13.75 1.55 -4.37
C LEU A 66 -12.37 2.23 -4.45
N SER A 67 -11.56 2.06 -3.41
CA SER A 67 -10.20 2.57 -3.40
C SER A 67 -9.36 1.98 -4.53
N LYS A 68 -8.40 2.77 -5.00
CA LYS A 68 -7.34 2.27 -5.86
C LYS A 68 -6.43 1.36 -5.05
N ARG A 69 -5.78 0.42 -5.72
CA ARG A 69 -4.88 -0.54 -5.08
C ARG A 69 -3.69 0.14 -4.40
N PHE A 70 -3.16 1.18 -5.01
CA PHE A 70 -1.98 1.89 -4.50
C PHE A 70 -2.33 3.33 -4.19
N THR A 71 -1.91 3.78 -3.01
CA THR A 71 -1.89 5.20 -2.64
C THR A 71 -0.48 5.58 -2.23
N VAL A 72 0.07 6.63 -2.84
CA VAL A 72 1.38 7.17 -2.49
C VAL A 72 1.19 8.52 -1.81
N THR A 73 1.80 8.69 -0.64
CA THR A 73 1.83 9.96 0.09
C THR A 73 3.26 10.44 0.26
N SER A 74 3.46 11.75 0.34
CA SER A 74 4.74 12.33 0.81
C SER A 74 4.88 12.16 2.33
N SER A 75 6.05 12.49 2.88
CA SER A 75 6.35 12.44 4.31
C SER A 75 5.44 13.31 5.20
N ASP A 76 4.78 14.31 4.62
CA ASP A 76 3.73 15.12 5.29
C ASP A 76 2.31 14.56 5.06
N TYR A 77 2.20 13.31 4.61
CA TYR A 77 0.96 12.57 4.34
C TYR A 77 0.05 13.18 3.26
N LYS A 78 0.57 14.09 2.42
CA LYS A 78 -0.19 14.56 1.24
C LYS A 78 -0.19 13.51 0.14
N GLU A 79 -1.38 13.22 -0.39
CA GLU A 79 -1.56 12.32 -1.52
C GLU A 79 -0.83 12.83 -2.76
N GLN A 80 -0.01 11.96 -3.36
CA GLN A 80 0.76 12.21 -4.57
C GLN A 80 0.24 11.40 -5.75
N LEU A 81 -0.33 10.21 -5.47
CA LEU A 81 -0.84 9.30 -6.50
C LEU A 81 -1.85 8.32 -5.91
N LYS A 82 -2.91 8.03 -6.69
CA LYS A 82 -3.79 6.87 -6.54
C LYS A 82 -3.87 6.12 -7.86
N THR A 83 -3.55 4.82 -7.85
CA THR A 83 -3.52 4.01 -9.08
C THR A 83 -3.73 2.52 -8.81
N ASN A 84 -4.10 1.77 -9.84
CA ASN A 84 -4.08 0.30 -9.82
C ASN A 84 -2.83 -0.28 -10.50
N ASN A 85 -1.95 0.57 -11.05
CA ASN A 85 -0.78 0.17 -11.82
C ASN A 85 0.49 0.38 -11.00
N PHE A 86 1.10 -0.73 -10.56
CA PHE A 86 2.31 -0.72 -9.75
C PHE A 86 3.50 -0.05 -10.45
N ARG A 87 3.63 -0.19 -11.78
CA ARG A 87 4.71 0.46 -12.54
C ARG A 87 4.69 1.98 -12.40
N VAL A 88 3.51 2.59 -12.36
CA VAL A 88 3.36 4.04 -12.16
C VAL A 88 3.81 4.46 -10.75
N VAL A 89 3.61 3.60 -9.75
CA VAL A 89 4.12 3.82 -8.39
C VAL A 89 5.64 3.82 -8.40
N VAL A 90 6.25 2.79 -8.96
CA VAL A 90 7.72 2.65 -9.08
C VAL A 90 8.31 3.83 -9.85
N ASP A 91 7.71 4.22 -10.97
CA ASP A 91 8.15 5.36 -11.77
C ASP A 91 8.05 6.68 -11.00
N LEU A 92 7.07 6.85 -10.10
CA LEU A 92 6.93 8.06 -9.29
C LEU A 92 8.00 8.14 -8.21
N VAL A 93 8.13 7.10 -7.38
CA VAL A 93 9.00 7.16 -6.19
C VAL A 93 10.48 7.17 -6.55
N ASN A 94 10.85 6.72 -7.75
CA ASN A 94 12.22 6.82 -8.28
C ASN A 94 12.56 8.19 -8.91
N ARG A 95 11.60 9.11 -9.08
CA ARG A 95 11.88 10.44 -9.68
C ARG A 95 12.61 11.39 -8.74
N LYS A 96 12.46 11.24 -7.41
CA LYS A 96 13.21 12.02 -6.42
C LYS A 96 14.59 11.40 -6.22
N GLY A 97 15.51 11.77 -7.10
CA GLY A 97 16.90 11.31 -7.09
C GLY A 97 17.84 12.20 -7.91
N LYS A 98 17.54 13.50 -8.02
CA LYS A 98 18.43 14.54 -8.56
C LYS A 98 18.32 15.82 -7.74
#